data_AF-A0A7X9FQ20-F1
#
_entry.id   AF-A0A7X9FQ20-F1
#
_cell.length_a   1.000
_cell.length_b   1.000
_cell.length_c   1.000
_cell.angle_alpha   90.00
_cell.angle_beta   90.00
_cell.angle_gamma   90.00
#
_symmetry.space_group_name_H-M   'P 1'
#
loop_
_entity.id
_entity.type
_entity.pdbx_description
1 polymer ?
#
loop_
_entity_poly.entity_id
_entity_poly.type
_entity_poly.pdbx_seq_one_letter_code
_entity_poly.pdbx_strand_id
1 'polypeptide(L)'
;AFMSAAREVALSKPIIIIKPGRTAAAAKAAASHTGSLTGSDDVLDAAFRRCGVLRVDSISELFSMADILGKQPRPKGPNLSIVTNAGGPGVIASDAVILNGGKLADISPEIMAELNTFLPAAWSHNNPIDVIGDASPERYSKAVEVAAKDPNTDGLLVVLTPQAMTDPTQTAEQIKQHANIGKPVLASWMGGAESKAGEQILSRANIPCFDAPDTAARLFCFMWKYAENLKSLYETPILSAGGDETGADIAEATAIIEQARKEGRDLLTEFESKKVLGAYKIPIVETIIAETREAAIDAANKLGYPVVLKLHSETITHKTDVGGVQLNLKNSDAVGIAFDAIKESLTAKVGTHAENGQPHFLGVTVQTMINLSDGYEIILGCNTDPQLGPVLLFGTGGQLVEVFKDSSLGLPPLNTTLARRMMERTKIYKALKGVRGRKPVDMVALEQLLVRFSQLVCDQRLIKEIDINPLLVSSDKIVALDARVVLLDPKNPKAESSPLAIRPYPSQFVRKVELKTGEKVTIRPIRPEDEPLVKQFHETLSEQSVLRRYLQP
;
A
#
# COMPACT_ATOMS: atom_id res chain seq x y z
N ALA A 1 -14.90 15.10 -0.34
CA ALA A 1 -14.58 16.41 -0.95
C ALA A 1 -13.07 16.62 -1.06
N PHE A 2 -12.34 16.68 0.06
CA PHE A 2 -10.89 16.91 0.07
C PHE A 2 -10.12 15.98 -0.88
N MET A 3 -10.32 14.66 -0.79
CA MET A 3 -9.63 13.67 -1.62
C MET A 3 -9.75 13.93 -3.13
N SER A 4 -10.95 14.24 -3.60
CA SER A 4 -11.22 14.52 -5.02
C SER A 4 -10.55 15.81 -5.48
N ALA A 5 -10.69 16.90 -4.69
CA ALA A 5 -10.08 18.19 -4.99
C ALA A 5 -8.54 18.12 -4.95
N ALA A 6 -7.98 17.45 -3.94
CA ALA A 6 -6.54 17.24 -3.81
C ALA A 6 -6.01 16.45 -5.00
N ARG A 7 -6.68 15.37 -5.42
CA ARG A 7 -6.29 14.59 -6.59
C ARG A 7 -6.27 15.43 -7.87
N GLU A 8 -7.26 16.29 -8.08
CA GLU A 8 -7.36 17.17 -9.25
C GLU A 8 -6.25 18.24 -9.27
N VAL A 9 -5.97 18.84 -8.11
CA VAL A 9 -4.94 19.89 -7.98
C VAL A 9 -3.52 19.30 -8.02
N ALA A 10 -3.30 18.13 -7.39
CA ALA A 10 -2.01 17.45 -7.33
C ALA A 10 -1.43 17.14 -8.72
N LEU A 11 -2.28 17.15 -9.76
CA LEU A 11 -1.84 16.99 -11.14
C LEU A 11 -0.93 18.11 -11.62
N SER A 12 -1.25 19.34 -11.22
CA SER A 12 -0.61 20.57 -11.73
C SER A 12 0.20 21.31 -10.68
N LYS A 13 -0.13 21.14 -9.39
CA LYS A 13 0.46 21.89 -8.29
C LYS A 13 0.78 20.96 -7.12
N PRO A 14 1.99 21.07 -6.52
CA PRO A 14 2.28 20.36 -5.29
C PRO A 14 1.38 20.75 -4.14
N ILE A 15 0.95 19.75 -3.37
CA ILE A 15 0.21 19.93 -2.13
C ILE A 15 1.07 19.35 -1.01
N ILE A 16 1.51 20.22 -0.09
CA ILE A 16 2.34 19.86 1.06
C ILE A 16 1.51 20.05 2.32
N ILE A 17 1.44 19.02 3.16
CA ILE A 17 0.66 19.03 4.40
C ILE A 17 1.54 18.70 5.60
N ILE A 18 1.41 19.51 6.65
CA ILE A 18 1.80 19.15 8.01
C ILE A 18 0.54 18.76 8.76
N LYS A 19 0.54 17.56 9.35
CA LYS A 19 -0.55 17.07 10.20
C LYS A 19 -0.09 16.97 11.66
N PRO A 20 -0.52 17.88 12.55
CA PRO A 20 -0.30 17.73 13.99
C PRO A 20 -1.17 16.61 14.58
N GLY A 21 -0.84 16.11 15.77
CA GLY A 21 -1.63 15.07 16.44
C GLY A 21 -1.38 13.66 15.91
N ARG A 22 -0.12 13.30 15.65
CA ARG A 22 0.30 12.03 15.03
C ARG A 22 0.37 10.87 16.01
N THR A 23 0.70 11.18 17.27
CA THR A 23 0.76 10.20 18.35
C THR A 23 -0.57 10.17 19.09
N ALA A 24 -0.89 9.06 19.75
CA ALA A 24 -2.12 8.95 20.55
C ALA A 24 -2.26 10.09 21.57
N ALA A 25 -1.16 10.48 22.22
CA ALA A 25 -1.13 11.59 23.16
C ALA A 25 -1.43 12.94 22.48
N ALA A 26 -0.78 13.23 21.34
CA ALA A 26 -0.98 14.47 20.62
C ALA A 26 -2.36 14.54 19.93
N ALA A 27 -2.89 13.41 19.45
CA ALA A 27 -4.24 13.28 18.90
C ALA A 27 -5.28 13.57 19.99
N LYS A 28 -5.10 13.05 21.20
CA LYS A 28 -5.95 13.36 22.36
C LYS A 28 -5.91 14.85 22.71
N ALA A 29 -4.73 15.48 22.72
CA ALA A 29 -4.61 16.91 22.96
C ALA A 29 -5.33 17.75 21.88
N ALA A 30 -5.19 17.38 20.61
CA ALA A 30 -5.88 18.03 19.50
C ALA A 30 -7.41 17.83 19.55
N ALA A 31 -7.87 16.65 19.96
CA ALA A 31 -9.29 16.35 20.15
C ALA A 31 -9.88 17.22 21.28
N SER A 32 -9.17 17.41 22.39
CA SER A 32 -9.60 18.32 23.47
C SER A 32 -9.69 19.78 23.01
N HIS A 33 -8.86 20.20 22.05
CA HIS A 33 -8.89 21.56 21.50
C HIS A 33 -10.03 21.77 20.49
N THR A 34 -10.45 20.73 19.76
CA THR A 34 -11.42 20.85 18.65
C THR A 34 -12.79 20.21 18.93
N GLY A 35 -12.90 19.41 19.99
CA GLY A 35 -14.12 18.70 20.38
C GLY A 35 -14.53 17.58 19.42
N SER A 36 -13.66 17.13 18.50
CA SER A 36 -13.99 16.16 17.44
C SER A 36 -13.24 14.83 17.56
N LEU A 37 -13.89 13.74 17.12
CA LEU A 37 -13.26 12.42 17.07
C LEU A 37 -12.14 12.42 16.02
N THR A 38 -10.93 12.10 16.43
CA THR A 38 -9.77 12.00 15.54
C THR A 38 -9.71 10.61 14.92
N GLY A 39 -9.72 10.54 13.59
CA GLY A 39 -9.46 9.30 12.84
C GLY A 39 -8.01 8.86 12.96
N SER A 40 -7.69 7.69 12.43
CA SER A 40 -6.34 7.13 12.51
C SER A 40 -5.33 7.93 11.66
N ASP A 41 -4.15 8.21 12.23
CA ASP A 41 -3.07 8.91 11.52
C ASP A 41 -2.54 8.08 10.34
N ASP A 42 -2.45 6.76 10.52
CA ASP A 42 -2.00 5.83 9.47
C ASP A 42 -2.99 5.78 8.30
N VAL A 43 -4.29 5.86 8.60
CA VAL A 43 -5.35 5.92 7.59
C VAL A 43 -5.27 7.23 6.81
N LEU A 44 -5.05 8.35 7.50
CA LEU A 44 -4.89 9.65 6.86
C LEU A 44 -3.62 9.70 6.00
N ASP A 45 -2.53 9.05 6.44
CA ASP A 45 -1.31 8.88 5.65
C ASP A 45 -1.56 8.05 4.38
N ALA A 46 -2.35 6.97 4.48
CA ALA A 46 -2.81 6.23 3.32
C ALA A 46 -3.64 7.11 2.37
N ALA A 47 -4.53 7.96 2.91
CA ALA A 47 -5.32 8.90 2.13
C ALA A 47 -4.47 9.93 1.38
N PHE A 48 -3.49 10.56 2.03
CA PHE A 48 -2.61 11.55 1.40
C PHE A 48 -1.81 10.94 0.25
N ARG A 49 -1.26 9.74 0.44
CA ARG A 49 -0.57 9.01 -0.63
C ARG A 49 -1.51 8.69 -1.79
N ARG A 50 -2.76 8.33 -1.47
CA ARG A 50 -3.80 7.99 -2.44
C ARG A 50 -4.28 9.18 -3.28
N CYS A 51 -4.10 10.42 -2.81
CA CYS A 51 -4.47 11.65 -3.55
C CYS A 51 -3.27 12.49 -4.00
N GLY A 52 -2.03 11.97 -3.90
CA GLY A 52 -0.84 12.66 -4.39
C GLY A 52 -0.35 13.80 -3.50
N VAL A 53 -0.78 13.85 -2.24
CA VAL A 53 -0.36 14.84 -1.26
C VAL A 53 0.96 14.41 -0.63
N LEU A 54 1.92 15.34 -0.54
CA LEU A 54 3.15 15.15 0.21
C LEU A 54 2.91 15.53 1.67
N ARG A 55 3.09 14.57 2.57
CA ARG A 55 3.12 14.82 4.01
C ARG A 55 4.54 15.11 4.46
N VAL A 56 4.69 16.11 5.32
CA VAL A 56 5.93 16.44 6.02
C VAL A 56 5.69 16.58 7.52
N ASP A 57 6.77 16.53 8.29
CA ASP A 57 6.71 16.36 9.75
C ASP A 57 6.99 17.65 10.53
N SER A 58 7.57 18.65 9.88
CA SER A 58 7.90 19.93 10.49
C SER A 58 7.62 21.13 9.57
N ILE A 59 7.49 22.31 10.18
CA ILE A 59 7.34 23.59 9.46
C ILE A 59 8.55 23.85 8.55
N SER A 60 9.76 23.58 9.06
CA SER A 60 11.00 23.70 8.28
C SER A 60 10.98 22.84 7.02
N GLU A 61 10.49 21.60 7.12
CA GLU A 61 10.34 20.72 5.95
C GLU A 61 9.29 21.22 4.97
N LEU A 62 8.18 21.79 5.44
CA LEU A 62 7.18 22.35 4.54
C LEU A 62 7.76 23.46 3.68
N PHE A 63 8.48 24.41 4.28
CA PHE A 63 9.14 25.47 3.53
C PHE A 63 10.25 24.93 2.62
N SER A 64 11.05 23.99 3.11
CA SER A 64 12.13 23.38 2.33
C SER A 64 11.58 22.63 1.11
N MET A 65 10.51 21.86 1.27
CA MET A 65 9.86 21.15 0.17
C MET A 65 9.16 22.11 -0.80
N ALA A 66 8.58 23.21 -0.31
CA ALA A 66 8.01 24.24 -1.18
C ALA A 66 9.10 24.90 -2.05
N ASP A 67 10.27 25.21 -1.47
CA ASP A 67 11.40 25.77 -2.20
C ASP A 67 11.96 24.78 -3.23
N ILE A 68 12.22 23.53 -2.81
CA ILE A 68 12.74 22.47 -3.67
C ILE A 68 11.81 22.20 -4.86
N LEU A 69 10.51 21.99 -4.62
CA LEU A 69 9.56 21.63 -5.67
C LEU A 69 9.30 22.79 -6.64
N GLY A 70 9.58 24.03 -6.24
CA GLY A 70 9.55 25.20 -7.11
C GLY A 70 10.80 25.37 -7.98
N LYS A 71 11.92 24.74 -7.59
CA LYS A 71 13.24 24.97 -8.20
C LYS A 71 13.81 23.79 -8.99
N GLN A 72 13.44 22.56 -8.63
CA GLN A 72 14.09 21.34 -9.13
C GLN A 72 13.09 20.36 -9.77
N PRO A 73 13.52 19.59 -10.80
CA PRO A 73 12.70 18.52 -11.34
C PRO A 73 12.53 17.40 -10.30
N ARG A 74 11.48 16.60 -10.46
CA ARG A 74 11.25 15.44 -9.59
C ARG A 74 12.20 14.30 -9.97
N PRO A 75 12.76 13.57 -8.99
CA PRO A 75 13.57 12.39 -9.29
C PRO A 75 12.71 11.29 -9.90
N LYS A 76 13.31 10.47 -10.77
CA LYS A 76 12.63 9.34 -11.42
C LYS A 76 12.64 8.06 -10.58
N GLY A 77 13.40 8.05 -9.50
CA GLY A 77 13.59 6.91 -8.62
C GLY A 77 14.31 7.29 -7.31
N PRO A 78 14.63 6.30 -6.47
CA PRO A 78 15.16 6.51 -5.12
C PRO A 78 16.68 6.72 -5.06
N ASN A 79 17.39 6.64 -6.18
CA ASN A 79 18.85 6.50 -6.17
C ASN A 79 19.55 7.88 -6.14
N LEU A 80 20.19 8.21 -5.02
CA LEU A 80 20.94 9.45 -4.84
C LEU A 80 22.44 9.21 -5.04
N SER A 81 23.09 10.03 -5.87
CA SER A 81 24.55 10.14 -5.88
C SER A 81 25.00 11.31 -5.01
N ILE A 82 25.98 11.06 -4.14
CA ILE A 82 26.50 12.07 -3.23
C ILE A 82 27.93 12.40 -3.66
N VAL A 83 28.23 13.68 -3.88
CA VAL A 83 29.59 14.18 -4.13
C VAL A 83 30.02 15.00 -2.92
N THR A 84 31.16 14.67 -2.30
CA THR A 84 31.60 15.30 -1.04
C THR A 84 33.12 15.48 -0.99
N ASN A 85 33.64 16.50 -0.31
CA ASN A 85 35.08 16.58 0.04
C ASN A 85 35.40 16.05 1.45
N ALA A 86 34.41 15.51 2.15
CA ALA A 86 34.59 14.98 3.49
C ALA A 86 33.75 13.72 3.70
N GLY A 87 34.41 12.65 4.13
CA GLY A 87 33.78 11.35 4.39
C GLY A 87 32.70 11.40 5.48
N GLY A 88 32.93 12.11 6.60
CA GLY A 88 31.97 12.19 7.72
C GLY A 88 30.57 12.68 7.30
N PRO A 89 30.46 13.88 6.69
CA PRO A 89 29.21 14.36 6.10
C PRO A 89 28.60 13.42 5.06
N GLY A 90 29.43 12.76 4.24
CA GLY A 90 28.98 11.77 3.27
C GLY A 90 28.30 10.56 3.92
N VAL A 91 28.85 10.05 5.04
CA VAL A 91 28.26 8.96 5.81
C VAL A 91 26.93 9.38 6.44
N ILE A 92 26.87 10.58 7.04
CA ILE A 92 25.63 11.13 7.63
C ILE A 92 24.52 11.26 6.57
N ALA A 93 24.86 11.76 5.39
CA ALA A 93 23.92 11.83 4.26
C ALA A 93 23.46 10.44 3.82
N SER A 94 24.38 9.47 3.75
CA SER A 94 24.08 8.09 3.37
C SER A 94 23.09 7.42 4.33
N ASP A 95 23.31 7.57 5.64
CA ASP A 95 22.38 7.08 6.67
C ASP A 95 21.01 7.72 6.49
N ALA A 96 20.95 9.04 6.26
CA ALA A 96 19.68 9.74 6.06
C ALA A 96 18.92 9.25 4.81
N VAL A 97 19.62 8.95 3.70
CA VAL A 97 18.99 8.36 2.51
C VAL A 97 18.37 7.00 2.85
N ILE A 98 19.15 6.10 3.46
CA ILE A 98 18.76 4.70 3.70
C ILE A 98 17.62 4.64 4.73
N LEU A 99 17.73 5.36 5.85
CA LEU A 99 16.71 5.39 6.91
C LEU A 99 15.37 5.96 6.42
N ASN A 100 15.40 6.82 5.40
CA ASN A 100 14.19 7.37 4.78
C ASN A 100 13.67 6.55 3.60
N GLY A 101 14.25 5.38 3.32
CA GLY A 101 13.82 4.43 2.31
C GLY A 101 14.33 4.71 0.89
N GLY A 102 15.21 5.71 0.72
CA GLY A 102 15.96 5.92 -0.50
C GLY A 102 17.10 4.92 -0.66
N LYS A 103 17.89 5.08 -1.73
CA LYS A 103 19.08 4.25 -1.99
C LYS A 103 20.23 5.13 -2.44
N LEU A 104 21.45 4.71 -2.14
CA LEU A 104 22.61 5.24 -2.85
C LEU A 104 22.62 4.65 -4.27
N ALA A 105 22.92 5.47 -5.27
CA ALA A 105 23.13 4.99 -6.62
C ALA A 105 24.36 4.07 -6.69
N ASP A 106 24.20 2.91 -7.31
CA ASP A 106 25.30 2.02 -7.66
C ASP A 106 26.02 2.62 -8.88
N ILE A 107 27.24 3.13 -8.68
CA ILE A 107 27.99 3.82 -9.74
C ILE A 107 28.26 2.84 -10.89
N SER A 108 27.85 3.20 -12.10
CA SER A 108 28.07 2.35 -13.27
C SER A 108 29.57 2.20 -13.61
N PRO A 109 30.01 1.05 -14.16
CA PRO A 109 31.42 0.82 -14.49
C PRO A 109 32.02 1.91 -15.40
N GLU A 110 31.23 2.45 -16.32
CA GLU A 110 31.64 3.52 -17.24
C GLU A 110 31.95 4.81 -16.49
N ILE A 111 31.07 5.20 -15.56
CA ILE A 111 31.22 6.39 -14.73
C ILE A 111 32.37 6.22 -13.73
N MET A 112 32.51 5.03 -13.14
CA MET A 112 33.65 4.69 -12.30
C MET A 112 34.98 4.87 -13.05
N ALA A 113 35.06 4.40 -14.30
CA ALA A 113 36.24 4.56 -15.14
C ALA A 113 36.53 6.04 -15.46
N GLU A 114 35.50 6.85 -15.77
CA GLU A 114 35.66 8.29 -16.04
C GLU A 114 36.14 9.04 -14.78
N LEU A 115 35.55 8.76 -13.61
CA LEU A 115 35.98 9.34 -12.32
C LEU A 115 37.46 9.04 -12.01
N ASN A 116 37.90 7.81 -12.29
CA ASN A 116 39.29 7.38 -12.09
C ASN A 116 40.33 8.11 -12.94
N THR A 117 39.92 8.82 -13.99
CA THR A 117 40.87 9.54 -14.87
C THR A 117 41.38 10.84 -14.25
N PHE A 118 40.64 11.46 -13.32
CA PHE A 118 40.97 12.78 -12.79
C PHE A 118 40.87 12.88 -11.26
N LEU A 119 40.13 11.99 -10.59
CA LEU A 119 40.13 11.96 -9.13
C LEU A 119 41.44 11.35 -8.60
N PRO A 120 41.95 11.82 -7.45
CA PRO A 120 43.13 11.25 -6.82
C PRO A 120 42.93 9.76 -6.53
N ALA A 121 43.97 8.93 -6.64
CA ALA A 121 43.85 7.48 -6.41
C ALA A 121 43.22 7.08 -5.05
N ALA A 122 43.30 7.96 -4.05
CA ALA A 122 42.75 7.79 -2.71
C ALA A 122 41.26 8.15 -2.56
N TRP A 123 40.56 8.57 -3.63
CA TRP A 123 39.12 8.81 -3.60
C TRP A 123 38.36 7.52 -3.22
N SER A 124 37.09 7.64 -2.84
CA SER A 124 36.34 6.53 -2.24
C SER A 124 36.11 5.29 -3.12
N HIS A 125 36.20 5.42 -4.47
CA HIS A 125 35.81 4.39 -5.45
C HIS A 125 34.39 3.83 -5.22
N ASN A 126 33.52 4.65 -4.63
CA ASN A 126 32.16 4.28 -4.26
C ASN A 126 31.25 5.52 -4.18
N ASN A 127 29.97 5.33 -3.88
CA ASN A 127 29.04 6.39 -3.50
C ASN A 127 28.90 6.40 -1.96
N PRO A 128 29.20 7.51 -1.26
CA PRO A 128 29.55 8.85 -1.75
C PRO A 128 30.87 8.95 -2.52
N ILE A 129 30.88 9.76 -3.58
CA ILE A 129 32.06 10.14 -4.37
C ILE A 129 32.85 11.17 -3.55
N ASP A 130 33.87 10.70 -2.84
CA ASP A 130 34.74 11.55 -2.01
C ASP A 130 35.84 12.19 -2.87
N VAL A 131 35.69 13.47 -3.22
CA VAL A 131 36.65 14.21 -4.05
C VAL A 131 37.89 14.68 -3.30
N ILE A 132 38.01 14.29 -2.02
CA ILE A 132 39.09 14.60 -1.07
C ILE A 132 39.05 16.06 -0.58
N GLY A 133 39.52 16.28 0.64
CA GLY A 133 39.46 17.57 1.35
C GLY A 133 40.15 18.75 0.68
N ASP A 134 41.11 18.50 -0.21
CA ASP A 134 41.85 19.51 -0.98
C ASP A 134 41.20 19.82 -2.35
N ALA A 135 39.98 19.35 -2.60
CA ALA A 135 39.32 19.48 -3.90
C ALA A 135 39.17 20.93 -4.34
N SER A 136 39.68 21.23 -5.53
CA SER A 136 39.48 22.51 -6.20
C SER A 136 38.03 22.64 -6.71
N PRO A 137 37.56 23.87 -6.98
CA PRO A 137 36.28 24.12 -7.63
C PRO A 137 36.06 23.32 -8.94
N GLU A 138 37.12 23.16 -9.75
CA GLU A 138 37.10 22.42 -11.00
C GLU A 138 36.95 20.92 -10.76
N ARG A 139 37.64 20.36 -9.76
CA ARG A 139 37.52 18.94 -9.38
C ARG A 139 36.08 18.63 -8.96
N TYR A 140 35.48 19.51 -8.15
CA TYR A 140 34.07 19.42 -7.75
C TYR A 140 33.13 19.46 -8.95
N SER A 141 33.26 20.48 -9.78
CA SER A 141 32.39 20.66 -10.95
C SER A 141 32.47 19.47 -11.91
N LYS A 142 33.69 18.95 -12.14
CA LYS A 142 33.90 17.79 -13.00
C LYS A 142 33.29 16.52 -12.39
N ALA A 143 33.44 16.29 -11.09
CA ALA A 143 32.81 15.15 -10.42
C ALA A 143 31.27 15.20 -10.51
N VAL A 144 30.67 16.38 -10.34
CA VAL A 144 29.23 16.59 -10.50
C VAL A 144 28.78 16.33 -11.94
N GLU A 145 29.52 16.85 -12.93
CA GLU A 145 29.23 16.63 -14.36
C GLU A 145 29.25 15.14 -14.72
N VAL A 146 30.24 14.40 -14.22
CA VAL A 146 30.40 12.97 -14.50
C VAL A 146 29.31 12.16 -13.78
N ALA A 147 29.09 12.41 -12.49
CA ALA A 147 28.03 11.73 -11.73
C ALA A 147 26.62 11.99 -12.30
N ALA A 148 26.38 13.17 -12.89
CA ALA A 148 25.13 13.50 -13.54
C ALA A 148 24.80 12.58 -14.74
N LYS A 149 25.82 12.09 -15.46
CA LYS A 149 25.66 11.23 -16.64
C LYS A 149 25.27 9.80 -16.29
N ASP A 150 25.44 9.38 -15.03
CA ASP A 150 25.19 8.01 -14.63
C ASP A 150 23.70 7.63 -14.79
N PRO A 151 23.34 6.61 -15.59
CA PRO A 151 21.96 6.17 -15.72
C PRO A 151 21.36 5.65 -14.40
N ASN A 152 22.18 5.23 -13.43
CA ASN A 152 21.71 4.72 -12.15
C ASN A 152 21.38 5.82 -11.14
N THR A 153 21.70 7.08 -11.45
CA THR A 153 21.48 8.24 -10.58
C THR A 153 20.17 8.94 -10.91
N ASP A 154 19.27 9.03 -9.92
CA ASP A 154 17.99 9.74 -10.03
C ASP A 154 18.06 11.19 -9.50
N GLY A 155 19.12 11.53 -8.75
CA GLY A 155 19.42 12.88 -8.28
C GLY A 155 20.82 12.99 -7.69
N LEU A 156 21.27 14.22 -7.48
CA LEU A 156 22.60 14.54 -6.94
C LEU A 156 22.47 15.34 -5.64
N LEU A 157 23.32 15.00 -4.68
CA LEU A 157 23.57 15.82 -3.49
C LEU A 157 25.05 16.20 -3.48
N VAL A 158 25.34 17.49 -3.56
CA VAL A 158 26.70 18.02 -3.42
C VAL A 158 26.90 18.52 -2.00
N VAL A 159 27.86 17.95 -1.29
CA VAL A 159 28.21 18.32 0.09
C VAL A 159 29.56 18.99 0.09
N LEU A 160 29.63 20.18 0.68
CA LEU A 160 30.87 20.92 0.83
C LEU A 160 31.09 21.28 2.29
N THR A 161 32.24 20.90 2.81
CA THR A 161 32.79 21.42 4.06
C THR A 161 33.95 22.37 3.76
N PRO A 162 33.97 23.59 4.34
CA PRO A 162 35.17 24.42 4.28
C PRO A 162 36.36 23.71 4.91
N GLN A 163 37.47 23.69 4.19
CA GLN A 163 38.78 23.23 4.66
C GLN A 163 39.82 24.25 4.19
N ALA A 164 41.05 24.15 4.70
CA ALA A 164 42.09 25.16 4.43
C ALA A 164 42.35 25.43 2.94
N MET A 165 42.11 24.45 2.06
CA MET A 165 42.36 24.54 0.61
C MET A 165 41.07 24.67 -0.23
N THR A 166 39.90 24.64 0.40
CA THR A 166 38.60 24.67 -0.29
C THR A 166 38.11 26.11 -0.43
N ASP A 167 37.58 26.47 -1.61
CA ASP A 167 36.88 27.74 -1.82
C ASP A 167 35.37 27.47 -1.99
N PRO A 168 34.54 27.65 -0.94
CA PRO A 168 33.10 27.41 -1.00
C PRO A 168 32.38 28.29 -2.03
N THR A 169 32.87 29.50 -2.28
CA THR A 169 32.21 30.49 -3.15
C THR A 169 32.50 30.17 -4.61
N GLN A 170 33.78 29.97 -4.95
CA GLN A 170 34.18 29.61 -6.31
C GLN A 170 33.65 28.22 -6.70
N THR A 171 33.56 27.28 -5.75
CA THR A 171 32.95 25.96 -5.99
C THR A 171 31.47 26.10 -6.33
N ALA A 172 30.72 26.94 -5.61
CA ALA A 172 29.32 27.23 -5.93
C ALA A 172 29.16 27.89 -7.32
N GLU A 173 30.05 28.82 -7.67
CA GLU A 173 30.07 29.48 -8.98
C GLU A 173 30.27 28.51 -10.14
N GLN A 174 31.06 27.45 -9.93
CA GLN A 174 31.24 26.38 -10.92
C GLN A 174 30.06 25.40 -10.94
N ILE A 175 29.47 25.08 -9.80
CA ILE A 175 28.37 24.09 -9.71
C ILE A 175 27.07 24.64 -10.29
N LYS A 176 26.85 25.96 -10.25
CA LYS A 176 25.59 26.58 -10.73
C LYS A 176 25.22 26.20 -12.17
N GLN A 177 26.20 25.90 -13.02
CA GLN A 177 25.96 25.48 -14.41
C GLN A 177 25.22 24.14 -14.51
N HIS A 178 25.27 23.32 -13.45
CA HIS A 178 24.62 22.00 -13.37
C HIS A 178 23.21 22.06 -12.79
N ALA A 179 22.62 23.25 -12.61
CA ALA A 179 21.28 23.40 -12.05
C ALA A 179 20.18 22.71 -12.88
N ASN A 180 20.38 22.55 -14.19
CA ASN A 180 19.39 22.07 -15.15
C ASN A 180 19.87 20.86 -15.97
N ILE A 181 20.28 19.79 -15.28
CA ILE A 181 20.76 18.55 -15.90
C ILE A 181 19.66 17.49 -16.13
N GLY A 182 18.38 17.86 -15.95
CA GLY A 182 17.24 16.94 -16.08
C GLY A 182 17.03 15.99 -14.89
N LYS A 183 17.86 16.10 -13.85
CA LYS A 183 17.77 15.41 -12.56
C LYS A 183 17.87 16.46 -11.44
N PRO A 184 17.23 16.25 -10.28
CA PRO A 184 17.37 17.16 -9.15
C PRO A 184 18.80 17.23 -8.65
N VAL A 185 19.28 18.45 -8.43
CA VAL A 185 20.56 18.75 -7.77
C VAL A 185 20.26 19.51 -6.49
N LEU A 186 20.66 18.92 -5.36
CA LEU A 186 20.62 19.55 -4.04
C LEU A 186 22.04 19.81 -3.56
N ALA A 187 22.18 20.80 -2.68
CA ALA A 187 23.46 21.19 -2.12
C ALA A 187 23.41 21.22 -0.58
N SER A 188 24.54 20.92 0.05
CA SER A 188 24.76 21.17 1.47
C SER A 188 26.09 21.87 1.70
N TRP A 189 26.06 23.12 2.15
CA TRP A 189 27.23 23.97 2.38
C TRP A 189 27.41 24.15 3.89
N MET A 190 28.32 23.38 4.48
CA MET A 190 28.46 23.23 5.93
C MET A 190 29.53 24.18 6.50
N GLY A 191 29.39 25.49 6.28
CA GLY A 191 30.43 26.47 6.64
C GLY A 191 29.98 27.75 7.33
N GLY A 192 28.70 27.89 7.64
CA GLY A 192 28.16 29.10 8.25
C GLY A 192 28.53 30.36 7.46
N ALA A 193 29.18 31.32 8.11
CA ALA A 193 29.52 32.60 7.49
C ALA A 193 30.42 32.47 6.24
N GLU A 194 31.37 31.53 6.24
CA GLU A 194 32.33 31.34 5.14
C GLU A 194 31.68 30.73 3.89
N SER A 195 30.55 30.03 4.04
CA SER A 195 29.82 29.38 2.95
C SER A 195 28.62 30.17 2.43
N LYS A 196 28.20 31.21 3.17
CA LYS A 196 26.99 31.99 2.87
C LYS A 196 26.96 32.60 1.47
N ALA A 197 28.11 33.05 0.95
CA ALA A 197 28.18 33.58 -0.42
C ALA A 197 27.92 32.48 -1.46
N GLY A 198 28.51 31.29 -1.27
CA GLY A 198 28.26 30.12 -2.11
C GLY A 198 26.81 29.65 -2.06
N GLU A 199 26.21 29.59 -0.86
CA GLU A 199 24.79 29.27 -0.68
C GLU A 199 23.86 30.20 -1.48
N GLN A 200 24.15 31.51 -1.48
CA GLN A 200 23.37 32.50 -2.23
C GLN A 200 23.52 32.33 -3.74
N ILE A 201 24.72 31.99 -4.22
CA ILE A 201 24.97 31.71 -5.65
C ILE A 201 24.12 30.51 -6.09
N LEU A 202 24.16 29.41 -5.33
CA LEU A 202 23.40 28.19 -5.63
C LEU A 202 21.90 28.46 -5.60
N SER A 203 21.40 29.13 -4.55
CA SER A 203 19.97 29.41 -4.42
C SER A 203 19.43 30.28 -5.56
N ARG A 204 20.20 31.28 -6.02
CA ARG A 204 19.86 32.12 -7.20
C ARG A 204 19.91 31.34 -8.51
N ALA A 205 20.73 30.30 -8.58
CA ALA A 205 20.78 29.37 -9.70
C ALA A 205 19.71 28.26 -9.63
N ASN A 206 18.76 28.36 -8.70
CA ASN A 206 17.72 27.36 -8.42
C ASN A 206 18.26 26.03 -7.89
N ILE A 207 19.45 25.97 -7.29
CA ILE A 207 19.94 24.80 -6.56
C ILE A 207 19.62 25.01 -5.07
N PRO A 208 18.67 24.26 -4.48
CA PRO A 208 18.35 24.36 -3.05
C PRO A 208 19.57 23.94 -2.22
N CYS A 209 19.95 24.81 -1.28
CA CYS A 209 21.15 24.64 -0.47
C CYS A 209 20.80 24.59 1.02
N PHE A 210 21.33 23.59 1.72
CA PHE A 210 21.05 23.32 3.14
C PHE A 210 22.33 23.40 3.98
N ASP A 211 22.18 23.69 5.26
CA ASP A 211 23.28 23.72 6.22
C ASP A 211 23.70 22.31 6.69
N ALA A 212 22.80 21.33 6.56
CA ALA A 212 23.01 19.96 7.00
C ALA A 212 22.76 18.93 5.87
N PRO A 213 23.67 17.97 5.65
CA PRO A 213 23.61 17.07 4.51
C PRO A 213 22.57 15.96 4.67
N ASP A 214 22.29 15.52 5.90
CA ASP A 214 21.17 14.63 6.24
C ASP A 214 19.81 15.27 5.96
N THR A 215 19.67 16.58 6.18
CA THR A 215 18.45 17.31 5.82
C THR A 215 18.24 17.30 4.31
N ALA A 216 19.26 17.61 3.52
CA ALA A 216 19.17 17.57 2.06
C ALA A 216 18.84 16.16 1.54
N ALA A 217 19.53 15.14 2.05
CA ALA A 217 19.30 13.73 1.71
C ALA A 217 17.86 13.26 2.03
N ARG A 218 17.35 13.66 3.19
CA ARG A 218 15.98 13.35 3.62
C ARG A 218 14.93 14.04 2.74
N LEU A 219 15.16 15.30 2.38
CA LEU A 219 14.26 16.05 1.50
C LEU A 219 14.25 15.47 0.08
N PHE A 220 15.38 14.98 -0.44
CA PHE A 220 15.41 14.20 -1.68
C PHE A 220 14.48 12.97 -1.58
N CYS A 221 14.52 12.23 -0.48
CA CYS A 221 13.62 11.09 -0.27
C CYS A 221 12.15 11.51 -0.26
N PHE A 222 11.81 12.70 0.26
CA PHE A 222 10.46 13.25 0.20
C PHE A 222 10.07 13.64 -1.24
N MET A 223 10.97 14.23 -2.02
CA MET A 223 10.73 14.49 -3.45
C MET A 223 10.41 13.19 -4.21
N TRP A 224 11.19 12.14 -3.96
CA TRP A 224 10.98 10.83 -4.59
C TRP A 224 9.65 10.19 -4.18
N LYS A 225 9.33 10.16 -2.89
CA LYS A 225 8.03 9.66 -2.41
C LYS A 225 6.86 10.44 -3.00
N TYR A 226 6.99 11.75 -3.13
CA TYR A 226 6.00 12.58 -3.82
C TYR A 226 5.86 12.22 -5.30
N ALA A 227 6.97 12.04 -6.02
CA ALA A 227 6.97 11.61 -7.41
C ALA A 227 6.28 10.24 -7.59
N GLU A 228 6.56 9.28 -6.71
CA GLU A 228 5.92 7.95 -6.72
C GLU A 228 4.41 8.02 -6.38
N ASN A 229 4.01 8.86 -5.42
CA ASN A 229 2.59 9.08 -5.11
C ASN A 229 1.85 9.63 -6.33
N LEU A 230 2.44 10.60 -7.04
CA LEU A 230 1.86 11.12 -8.27
C LEU A 230 1.83 10.06 -9.37
N LYS A 231 2.91 9.31 -9.60
CA LYS A 231 2.92 8.22 -10.58
C LYS A 231 1.79 7.23 -10.31
N SER A 232 1.54 6.89 -9.04
CA SER A 232 0.44 6.01 -8.63
C SER A 232 -0.97 6.57 -8.91
N LEU A 233 -1.12 7.90 -9.05
CA LEU A 233 -2.39 8.53 -9.49
C LEU A 233 -2.63 8.38 -10.98
N TYR A 234 -1.54 8.37 -11.76
CA TYR A 234 -1.53 8.37 -13.23
C TYR A 234 -1.41 6.98 -13.84
N GLU A 235 -0.94 6.00 -13.07
CA GLU A 235 -0.73 4.66 -13.58
C GLU A 235 -2.07 4.06 -13.97
N THR A 236 -2.28 3.97 -15.29
CA THR A 236 -3.44 3.32 -15.87
C THR A 236 -3.42 1.86 -15.43
N PRO A 237 -4.44 1.41 -14.69
CA PRO A 237 -4.51 0.02 -14.29
C PRO A 237 -4.45 -0.91 -15.51
N ILE A 238 -3.78 -2.03 -15.30
CA ILE A 238 -3.67 -3.05 -16.33
C ILE A 238 -5.02 -3.76 -16.38
N LEU A 239 -5.64 -3.78 -17.56
CA LEU A 239 -6.75 -4.68 -17.87
C LEU A 239 -6.31 -6.10 -17.50
N SER A 240 -6.90 -6.66 -16.45
CA SER A 240 -6.84 -8.11 -16.29
C SER A 240 -7.49 -8.72 -17.53
N ALA A 241 -6.79 -9.65 -18.18
CA ALA A 241 -7.36 -10.44 -19.27
C ALA A 241 -8.60 -11.17 -18.75
N GLY A 242 -9.78 -10.58 -18.99
CA GLY A 242 -11.04 -10.93 -18.33
C GLY A 242 -11.90 -9.71 -17.97
N GLY A 243 -11.80 -8.62 -18.74
CA GLY A 243 -12.64 -7.43 -18.56
C GLY A 243 -14.12 -7.79 -18.48
N ASP A 244 -14.80 -7.20 -17.50
CA ASP A 244 -16.25 -7.23 -17.26
C ASP A 244 -16.90 -8.48 -16.61
N GLU A 245 -16.16 -9.56 -16.36
CA GLU A 245 -16.70 -10.67 -15.55
C GLU A 245 -15.74 -11.00 -14.40
N THR A 246 -15.87 -10.27 -13.29
CA THR A 246 -15.28 -10.69 -12.00
C THR A 246 -15.82 -12.06 -11.56
N GLY A 247 -16.88 -12.54 -12.22
CA GLY A 247 -17.64 -13.73 -11.86
C GLY A 247 -18.33 -13.56 -10.51
N ALA A 248 -18.31 -12.36 -9.94
CA ALA A 248 -18.76 -12.12 -8.58
C ALA A 248 -20.29 -12.27 -8.49
N ASP A 249 -20.75 -13.12 -7.59
CA ASP A 249 -22.18 -13.25 -7.28
C ASP A 249 -22.55 -12.26 -6.17
N ILE A 250 -22.68 -10.99 -6.56
CA ILE A 250 -23.02 -9.90 -5.62
C ILE A 250 -24.36 -10.19 -4.94
N ALA A 251 -25.31 -10.81 -5.66
CA ALA A 251 -26.63 -11.13 -5.14
C ALA A 251 -26.56 -12.21 -4.05
N GLU A 252 -25.78 -13.28 -4.24
CA GLU A 252 -25.55 -14.30 -3.21
C GLU A 252 -24.94 -13.68 -1.95
N ALA A 253 -23.89 -12.87 -2.08
CA ALA A 253 -23.26 -12.21 -0.95
C ALA A 253 -24.23 -11.29 -0.19
N THR A 254 -25.00 -10.48 -0.91
CA THR A 254 -26.00 -9.60 -0.31
C THR A 254 -27.12 -10.38 0.37
N ALA A 255 -27.60 -11.48 -0.22
CA ALA A 255 -28.62 -12.33 0.38
C ALA A 255 -28.18 -12.92 1.73
N ILE A 256 -26.93 -13.40 1.82
CA ILE A 256 -26.35 -13.92 3.09
C ILE A 256 -26.33 -12.82 4.16
N ILE A 257 -25.84 -11.63 3.82
CA ILE A 257 -25.74 -10.50 4.74
C ILE A 257 -27.12 -10.02 5.21
N GLU A 258 -28.07 -9.88 4.29
CA GLU A 258 -29.44 -9.48 4.62
C GLU A 258 -30.15 -10.51 5.50
N GLN A 259 -29.92 -11.80 5.26
CA GLN A 259 -30.52 -12.86 6.06
C GLN A 259 -30.03 -12.80 7.51
N ALA A 260 -28.72 -12.67 7.72
CA ALA A 260 -28.15 -12.50 9.06
C ALA A 260 -28.71 -11.27 9.79
N ARG A 261 -28.89 -10.16 9.07
CA ARG A 261 -29.50 -8.95 9.65
C ARG A 261 -30.98 -9.11 9.98
N LYS A 262 -31.75 -9.84 9.16
CA LYS A 262 -33.16 -10.16 9.45
C LYS A 262 -33.30 -10.99 10.73
N GLU A 263 -32.32 -11.84 11.00
CA GLU A 263 -32.20 -12.61 12.25
C GLU A 263 -31.69 -11.77 13.44
N GLY A 264 -31.41 -10.48 13.22
CA GLY A 264 -30.92 -9.57 14.25
C GLY A 264 -29.44 -9.76 14.61
N ARG A 265 -28.68 -10.50 13.78
CA ARG A 265 -27.24 -10.73 13.98
C ARG A 265 -26.42 -9.60 13.37
N ASP A 266 -25.33 -9.24 14.05
CA ASP A 266 -24.29 -8.34 13.57
C ASP A 266 -22.98 -9.07 13.26
N LEU A 267 -22.99 -10.41 13.31
CA LEU A 267 -21.85 -11.27 13.04
C LEU A 267 -22.28 -12.43 12.15
N LEU A 268 -21.53 -12.65 11.07
CA LEU A 268 -21.66 -13.85 10.25
C LEU A 268 -20.90 -15.00 10.89
N THR A 269 -21.43 -16.22 10.75
CA THR A 269 -20.68 -17.44 11.07
C THR A 269 -19.44 -17.56 10.16
N GLU A 270 -18.47 -18.39 10.53
CA GLU A 270 -17.29 -18.63 9.67
C GLU A 270 -17.71 -19.17 8.28
N PHE A 271 -18.73 -20.02 8.23
CA PHE A 271 -19.23 -20.59 6.98
C PHE A 271 -19.84 -19.51 6.09
N GLU A 272 -20.73 -18.66 6.62
CA GLU A 272 -21.31 -17.53 5.91
C GLU A 272 -20.24 -16.53 5.46
N SER A 273 -19.27 -16.21 6.33
CA SER A 273 -18.14 -15.34 6.03
C SER A 273 -17.34 -15.86 4.82
N LYS A 274 -17.02 -17.15 4.82
CA LYS A 274 -16.35 -17.82 3.68
C LYS A 274 -17.22 -17.82 2.43
N LYS A 275 -18.52 -18.04 2.53
CA LYS A 275 -19.44 -17.97 1.38
C LYS A 275 -19.46 -16.59 0.75
N VAL A 276 -19.49 -15.52 1.56
CA VAL A 276 -19.36 -14.14 1.07
C VAL A 276 -18.02 -13.94 0.35
N LEU A 277 -16.91 -14.43 0.88
CA LEU A 277 -15.61 -14.38 0.16
C LEU A 277 -15.66 -15.16 -1.18
N GLY A 278 -16.21 -16.36 -1.16
CA GLY A 278 -16.35 -17.24 -2.33
C GLY A 278 -17.20 -16.63 -3.45
N ALA A 279 -18.25 -15.88 -3.07
CA ALA A 279 -19.09 -15.13 -4.01
C ALA A 279 -18.27 -14.11 -4.81
N TYR A 280 -17.20 -13.52 -4.24
CA TYR A 280 -16.25 -12.63 -4.94
C TYR A 280 -15.04 -13.36 -5.54
N LYS A 281 -15.10 -14.70 -5.68
CA LYS A 281 -14.00 -15.53 -6.19
C LYS A 281 -12.69 -15.37 -5.43
N ILE A 282 -12.79 -15.12 -4.12
CA ILE A 282 -11.68 -15.26 -3.19
C ILE A 282 -11.67 -16.73 -2.78
N PRO A 283 -10.60 -17.51 -3.08
CA PRO A 283 -10.61 -18.94 -2.80
C PRO A 283 -10.70 -19.20 -1.30
N ILE A 284 -11.59 -20.11 -0.91
CA ILE A 284 -11.81 -20.52 0.47
C ILE A 284 -11.47 -22.01 0.63
N VAL A 285 -11.07 -22.41 1.83
CA VAL A 285 -10.96 -23.84 2.14
C VAL A 285 -12.35 -24.49 2.08
N GLU A 286 -12.42 -25.66 1.46
CA GLU A 286 -13.66 -26.43 1.42
C GLU A 286 -14.15 -26.71 2.84
N THR A 287 -15.41 -26.37 3.09
CA THR A 287 -15.99 -26.36 4.43
C THR A 287 -17.38 -26.97 4.36
N ILE A 288 -17.65 -27.97 5.22
CA ILE A 288 -18.95 -28.64 5.33
C ILE A 288 -19.46 -28.46 6.77
N ILE A 289 -20.72 -28.04 6.94
CA ILE A 289 -21.36 -27.98 8.26
C ILE A 289 -21.85 -29.40 8.63
N ALA A 290 -21.60 -29.79 9.87
CA ALA A 290 -22.06 -31.04 10.46
C ALA A 290 -22.67 -30.77 11.85
N GLU A 291 -23.98 -30.98 11.96
CA GLU A 291 -24.73 -30.76 13.21
C GLU A 291 -24.60 -31.94 14.18
N THR A 292 -24.27 -33.14 13.67
CA THR A 292 -24.10 -34.36 14.47
C THR A 292 -22.72 -34.97 14.29
N ARG A 293 -22.35 -35.84 15.24
CA ARG A 293 -21.10 -36.60 15.21
C ARG A 293 -20.99 -37.45 13.94
N GLU A 294 -22.08 -38.11 13.56
CA GLU A 294 -22.15 -38.96 12.37
C GLU A 294 -21.98 -38.12 11.10
N ALA A 295 -22.66 -36.97 11.01
CA ALA A 295 -22.52 -36.04 9.89
C ALA A 295 -21.08 -35.50 9.77
N ALA A 296 -20.38 -35.29 10.89
CA ALA A 296 -18.99 -34.82 10.89
C ALA A 296 -18.04 -35.91 10.36
N ILE A 297 -18.28 -37.17 10.71
CA ILE A 297 -17.52 -38.31 10.18
C ILE A 297 -17.78 -38.48 8.68
N ASP A 298 -19.03 -38.41 8.23
CA ASP A 298 -19.38 -38.51 6.82
C ASP A 298 -18.78 -37.37 5.99
N ALA A 299 -18.82 -36.14 6.50
CA ALA A 299 -18.14 -35.00 5.88
C ALA A 299 -16.62 -35.20 5.80
N ALA A 300 -15.99 -35.73 6.84
CA ALA A 300 -14.56 -36.01 6.84
C ALA A 300 -14.18 -37.12 5.83
N ASN A 301 -14.98 -38.18 5.74
CA ASN A 301 -14.80 -39.25 4.76
C ASN A 301 -14.91 -38.73 3.32
N LYS A 302 -15.82 -37.77 3.08
CA LYS A 302 -15.98 -37.13 1.77
C LYS A 302 -14.80 -36.22 1.41
N LEU A 303 -14.30 -35.43 2.35
CA LEU A 303 -13.20 -34.47 2.13
C LEU A 303 -11.83 -35.15 2.07
N GLY A 304 -11.68 -36.29 2.73
CA GLY A 304 -10.41 -36.99 2.89
C GLY A 304 -9.58 -36.45 4.06
N TYR A 305 -8.79 -37.34 4.66
CA TYR A 305 -7.95 -37.05 5.83
C TYR A 305 -6.54 -36.55 5.44
N PRO A 306 -5.87 -35.73 6.28
CA PRO A 306 -6.36 -35.21 7.55
C PRO A 306 -7.35 -34.04 7.42
N VAL A 307 -8.25 -33.94 8.39
CA VAL A 307 -9.25 -32.85 8.48
C VAL A 307 -9.07 -32.02 9.75
N VAL A 308 -9.78 -30.89 9.77
CA VAL A 308 -9.92 -29.98 10.89
C VAL A 308 -11.41 -29.89 11.26
N LEU A 309 -11.70 -29.95 12.56
CA LEU A 309 -13.00 -29.61 13.11
C LEU A 309 -12.93 -28.24 13.78
N LYS A 310 -13.84 -27.33 13.43
CA LYS A 310 -14.01 -26.06 14.12
C LYS A 310 -15.45 -25.90 14.60
N LEU A 311 -15.66 -25.31 15.76
CA LEU A 311 -16.98 -25.00 16.31
C LEU A 311 -17.83 -24.20 15.30
N HIS A 312 -19.06 -24.66 15.05
CA HIS A 312 -20.08 -23.90 14.36
C HIS A 312 -21.01 -23.26 15.40
N SER A 313 -21.01 -21.92 15.46
CA SER A 313 -21.76 -21.13 16.42
C SER A 313 -22.08 -19.75 15.86
N GLU A 314 -23.24 -19.21 16.23
CA GLU A 314 -23.64 -17.82 15.98
C GLU A 314 -23.26 -16.87 17.13
N THR A 315 -22.91 -17.42 18.30
CA THR A 315 -22.73 -16.65 19.55
C THR A 315 -21.27 -16.62 20.01
N ILE A 316 -20.42 -17.54 19.52
CA ILE A 316 -19.02 -17.65 19.91
C ILE A 316 -18.11 -17.20 18.77
N THR A 317 -17.31 -16.16 19.03
CA THR A 317 -16.39 -15.56 18.05
C THR A 317 -14.99 -16.18 18.12
N HIS A 318 -14.41 -16.28 19.31
CA HIS A 318 -13.06 -16.80 19.54
C HIS A 318 -13.08 -18.31 19.82
N LYS A 319 -13.17 -19.08 18.75
CA LYS A 319 -13.27 -20.56 18.79
C LYS A 319 -12.12 -21.21 19.57
N THR A 320 -10.90 -20.72 19.39
CA THR A 320 -9.71 -21.28 20.06
C THR A 320 -9.79 -21.17 21.59
N ASP A 321 -10.31 -20.05 22.10
CA ASP A 321 -10.36 -19.78 23.54
C ASP A 321 -11.30 -20.75 24.28
N VAL A 322 -12.31 -21.26 23.58
CA VAL A 322 -13.25 -22.26 24.10
C VAL A 322 -12.84 -23.70 23.76
N GLY A 323 -11.66 -23.93 23.18
CA GLY A 323 -11.23 -25.25 22.71
C GLY A 323 -12.00 -25.76 21.49
N GLY A 324 -12.62 -24.84 20.75
CA GLY A 324 -13.48 -25.10 19.59
C GLY A 324 -12.73 -25.35 18.29
N VAL A 325 -11.44 -25.69 18.33
CA VAL A 325 -10.65 -26.01 17.13
C VAL A 325 -9.83 -27.28 17.41
N GLN A 326 -10.02 -28.30 16.58
CA GLN A 326 -9.30 -29.57 16.64
C GLN A 326 -8.64 -29.84 15.29
N LEU A 327 -7.30 -29.87 15.28
CA LEU A 327 -6.49 -29.93 14.07
C LEU A 327 -5.96 -31.35 13.83
N ASN A 328 -5.55 -31.63 12.58
CA ASN A 328 -4.78 -32.82 12.21
C ASN A 328 -5.48 -34.16 12.56
N LEU A 329 -6.78 -34.24 12.30
CA LEU A 329 -7.59 -35.42 12.57
C LEU A 329 -7.44 -36.41 11.41
N LYS A 330 -6.94 -37.61 11.67
CA LYS A 330 -6.45 -38.54 10.63
C LYS A 330 -7.40 -39.69 10.29
N ASN A 331 -8.49 -39.87 11.03
CA ASN A 331 -9.45 -40.94 10.84
C ASN A 331 -10.80 -40.60 11.48
N SER A 332 -11.81 -41.44 11.25
CA SER A 332 -13.19 -41.28 11.75
C SER A 332 -13.28 -41.23 13.27
N ASP A 333 -12.51 -42.07 13.97
CA ASP A 333 -12.52 -42.14 15.43
C ASP A 333 -12.01 -40.82 16.03
N ALA A 334 -10.91 -40.27 15.49
CA ALA A 334 -10.38 -38.98 15.88
C ALA A 334 -11.38 -37.84 15.64
N VAL A 335 -12.17 -37.90 14.56
CA VAL A 335 -13.22 -36.92 14.27
C VAL A 335 -14.36 -37.01 15.29
N GLY A 336 -14.82 -38.22 15.61
CA GLY A 336 -15.84 -38.43 16.63
C GLY A 336 -15.41 -37.92 18.00
N ILE A 337 -14.19 -38.27 18.44
CA ILE A 337 -13.62 -37.79 19.72
C ILE A 337 -13.50 -36.26 19.72
N ALA A 338 -13.03 -35.67 18.62
CA ALA A 338 -12.89 -34.22 18.50
C ALA A 338 -14.24 -33.49 18.56
N PHE A 339 -15.29 -34.03 17.96
CA PHE A 339 -16.64 -33.47 18.01
C PHE A 339 -17.14 -33.38 19.45
N ASP A 340 -17.05 -34.49 20.19
CA ASP A 340 -17.50 -34.56 21.58
C ASP A 340 -16.66 -33.62 22.47
N ALA A 341 -15.34 -33.62 22.29
CA ALA A 341 -14.43 -32.74 23.03
C ALA A 341 -14.72 -31.24 22.83
N ILE A 342 -15.06 -30.81 21.60
CA ILE A 342 -15.45 -29.42 21.33
C ILE A 342 -16.73 -29.08 22.10
N LYS A 343 -17.75 -29.94 22.03
CA LYS A 343 -19.05 -29.73 22.70
C LYS A 343 -18.90 -29.67 24.22
N GLU A 344 -18.12 -30.58 24.79
CA GLU A 344 -17.84 -30.63 26.23
C GLU A 344 -17.05 -29.40 26.69
N SER A 345 -15.96 -29.05 26.00
CA SER A 345 -15.12 -27.88 26.35
C SER A 345 -15.91 -26.58 26.29
N LEU A 346 -16.75 -26.41 25.27
CA LEU A 346 -17.64 -25.25 25.15
C LEU A 346 -18.63 -25.19 26.32
N THR A 347 -19.34 -26.29 26.57
CA THR A 347 -20.34 -26.38 27.65
C THR A 347 -19.71 -26.08 29.01
N ALA A 348 -18.51 -26.58 29.27
CA ALA A 348 -17.80 -26.37 30.52
C ALA A 348 -17.35 -24.90 30.72
N LYS A 349 -17.02 -24.19 29.64
CA LYS A 349 -16.48 -22.82 29.72
C LYS A 349 -17.54 -21.73 29.70
N VAL A 350 -18.58 -21.89 28.88
CA VAL A 350 -19.58 -20.83 28.63
C VAL A 350 -21.02 -21.30 28.78
N GLY A 351 -21.25 -22.57 29.13
CA GLY A 351 -22.59 -23.15 29.24
C GLY A 351 -23.18 -23.56 27.90
N THR A 352 -24.50 -23.81 27.87
CA THR A 352 -25.19 -24.36 26.69
C THR A 352 -25.87 -23.29 25.83
N HIS A 353 -26.28 -22.17 26.43
CA HIS A 353 -27.04 -21.12 25.75
C HIS A 353 -26.54 -19.74 26.15
N ALA A 354 -26.59 -18.81 25.19
CA ALA A 354 -26.36 -17.40 25.43
C ALA A 354 -27.50 -16.78 26.27
N GLU A 355 -27.30 -15.57 26.76
CA GLU A 355 -28.29 -14.84 27.58
C GLU A 355 -29.64 -14.66 26.88
N ASN A 356 -29.64 -14.61 25.55
CA ASN A 356 -30.84 -14.51 24.71
C ASN A 356 -31.52 -15.87 24.43
N GLY A 357 -31.02 -16.97 25.02
CA GLY A 357 -31.55 -18.32 24.86
C GLY A 357 -31.09 -19.05 23.60
N GLN A 358 -30.20 -18.49 22.78
CA GLN A 358 -29.65 -19.18 21.61
C GLN A 358 -28.58 -20.21 22.01
N PRO A 359 -28.56 -21.40 21.40
CA PRO A 359 -27.55 -22.41 21.71
C PRO A 359 -26.15 -21.95 21.27
N HIS A 360 -25.15 -22.20 22.13
CA HIS A 360 -23.76 -21.93 21.77
C HIS A 360 -23.19 -22.94 20.77
N PHE A 361 -23.74 -24.15 20.73
CA PHE A 361 -23.28 -25.24 19.86
C PHE A 361 -24.32 -25.56 18.79
N LEU A 362 -24.01 -25.25 17.53
CA LEU A 362 -24.82 -25.65 16.36
C LEU A 362 -24.21 -26.85 15.62
N GLY A 363 -23.11 -27.40 16.12
CA GLY A 363 -22.33 -28.44 15.48
C GLY A 363 -20.88 -28.01 15.24
N VAL A 364 -20.28 -28.57 14.20
CA VAL A 364 -18.93 -28.25 13.75
C VAL A 364 -18.89 -27.97 12.25
N THR A 365 -17.87 -27.24 11.82
CA THR A 365 -17.44 -27.24 10.42
C THR A 365 -16.28 -28.22 10.25
N VAL A 366 -16.36 -29.05 9.22
CA VAL A 366 -15.31 -29.98 8.80
C VAL A 366 -14.61 -29.39 7.58
N GLN A 367 -13.28 -29.28 7.66
CA GLN A 367 -12.44 -28.64 6.65
C GLN A 367 -11.22 -29.51 6.33
N THR A 368 -10.73 -29.49 5.10
CA THR A 368 -9.45 -30.14 4.76
C THR A 368 -8.30 -29.48 5.53
N MET A 369 -7.43 -30.27 6.15
CA MET A 369 -6.24 -29.74 6.82
C MET A 369 -5.23 -29.28 5.76
N ILE A 370 -5.00 -27.97 5.68
CA ILE A 370 -3.98 -27.40 4.81
C ILE A 370 -2.66 -27.26 5.56
N ASN A 371 -1.58 -27.71 4.94
CA ASN A 371 -0.25 -27.60 5.51
C ASN A 371 0.30 -26.17 5.34
N LEU A 372 0.56 -25.51 6.48
CA LEU A 372 1.06 -24.14 6.51
C LEU A 372 2.56 -24.05 6.14
N SER A 373 3.31 -25.16 6.19
CA SER A 373 4.73 -25.14 5.80
C SER A 373 4.95 -24.78 4.33
N ASP A 374 3.91 -24.91 3.52
CA ASP A 374 3.98 -24.83 2.07
C ASP A 374 3.80 -23.38 1.56
N GLY A 375 3.52 -22.43 2.46
CA GLY A 375 3.28 -21.04 2.10
C GLY A 375 3.62 -20.03 3.19
N TYR A 376 3.11 -18.83 2.99
CA TYR A 376 3.15 -17.71 3.93
C TYR A 376 1.74 -17.43 4.43
N GLU A 377 1.63 -17.11 5.71
CA GLU A 377 0.39 -16.60 6.29
C GLU A 377 0.32 -15.09 6.08
N ILE A 378 -0.77 -14.64 5.47
CA ILE A 378 -1.07 -13.24 5.21
C ILE A 378 -2.35 -12.88 5.94
N ILE A 379 -2.42 -11.64 6.42
CA ILE A 379 -3.67 -11.03 6.87
C ILE A 379 -4.18 -10.09 5.79
N LEU A 380 -5.46 -10.24 5.44
CA LEU A 380 -6.17 -9.32 4.57
C LEU A 380 -7.48 -8.94 5.25
N GLY A 381 -7.63 -7.66 5.56
CA GLY A 381 -8.78 -7.19 6.33
C GLY A 381 -9.29 -5.83 5.88
N CYS A 382 -10.44 -5.44 6.42
CA CYS A 382 -10.99 -4.11 6.29
C CYS A 382 -11.63 -3.70 7.61
N ASN A 383 -11.41 -2.45 8.01
CA ASN A 383 -12.11 -1.82 9.13
C ASN A 383 -12.61 -0.43 8.70
N THR A 384 -13.60 0.11 9.40
CA THR A 384 -14.20 1.41 9.10
C THR A 384 -13.56 2.50 9.95
N ASP A 385 -12.85 3.43 9.31
CA ASP A 385 -12.37 4.67 9.93
C ASP A 385 -13.52 5.70 10.02
N PRO A 386 -13.67 6.43 11.13
CA PRO A 386 -14.74 7.41 11.30
C PRO A 386 -14.74 8.58 10.32
N GLN A 387 -13.59 8.93 9.73
CA GLN A 387 -13.45 10.06 8.80
C GLN A 387 -13.40 9.62 7.34
N LEU A 388 -12.76 8.48 7.06
CA LEU A 388 -12.47 8.02 5.70
C LEU A 388 -13.29 6.79 5.28
N GLY A 389 -14.09 6.23 6.17
CA GLY A 389 -14.90 5.05 5.90
C GLY A 389 -14.05 3.78 5.81
N PRO A 390 -14.41 2.80 4.98
CA PRO A 390 -13.68 1.53 4.86
C PRO A 390 -12.20 1.70 4.49
N VAL A 391 -11.33 1.00 5.19
CA VAL A 391 -9.87 0.97 5.00
C VAL A 391 -9.42 -0.47 4.96
N LEU A 392 -8.71 -0.83 3.90
CA LEU A 392 -8.12 -2.15 3.71
C LEU A 392 -6.78 -2.26 4.43
N LEU A 393 -6.47 -3.45 4.93
CA LEU A 393 -5.22 -3.83 5.58
C LEU A 393 -4.64 -5.07 4.89
N PHE A 394 -3.35 -5.03 4.59
CA PHE A 394 -2.58 -6.16 4.06
C PHE A 394 -1.28 -6.26 4.87
N GLY A 395 -0.92 -7.46 5.31
CA GLY A 395 0.31 -7.66 6.08
C GLY A 395 0.68 -9.11 6.34
N THR A 396 1.72 -9.30 7.14
CA THR A 396 2.06 -10.62 7.69
C THR A 396 0.92 -11.12 8.58
N GLY A 397 0.42 -12.33 8.32
CA GLY A 397 -0.63 -12.98 9.10
C GLY A 397 -0.09 -13.83 10.25
N GLY A 398 -1.00 -14.59 10.89
CA GLY A 398 -0.66 -15.51 11.98
C GLY A 398 -0.69 -14.87 13.36
N GLN A 399 -0.11 -15.55 14.35
CA GLN A 399 -0.24 -15.17 15.77
C GLN A 399 0.58 -13.93 16.17
N LEU A 400 1.59 -13.56 15.38
CA LEU A 400 2.55 -12.50 15.73
C LEU A 400 2.31 -11.19 14.97
N VAL A 401 1.11 -11.00 14.40
CA VAL A 401 0.71 -9.78 13.67
C VAL A 401 0.97 -8.52 14.52
N GLU A 402 0.50 -8.51 15.77
CA GLU A 402 0.64 -7.36 16.69
C GLU A 402 2.10 -7.06 17.08
N VAL A 403 2.97 -8.08 17.04
CA VAL A 403 4.38 -7.98 17.42
C VAL A 403 5.22 -7.43 16.27
N PHE A 404 5.06 -7.99 15.07
CA PHE A 404 5.88 -7.59 13.91
C PHE A 404 5.46 -6.26 13.31
N LYS A 405 4.18 -5.87 13.47
CA LYS A 405 3.59 -4.64 12.91
C LYS A 405 3.93 -4.46 11.43
N ASP A 406 3.95 -5.56 10.70
CA ASP A 406 4.24 -5.59 9.26
C ASP A 406 2.94 -5.53 8.48
N SER A 407 2.39 -4.31 8.35
CA SER A 407 1.14 -4.08 7.65
C SER A 407 1.18 -2.79 6.83
N SER A 408 0.26 -2.73 5.88
CA SER A 408 0.04 -1.59 5.00
C SER A 408 -1.45 -1.32 4.91
N LEU A 409 -1.81 -0.04 4.81
CA LEU A 409 -3.19 0.41 4.68
C LEU A 409 -3.47 0.95 3.27
N GLY A 410 -4.68 0.71 2.78
CA GLY A 410 -5.15 1.15 1.48
C GLY A 410 -6.61 1.59 1.52
N LEU A 411 -6.99 2.54 0.68
CA LEU A 411 -8.39 2.96 0.54
C LEU A 411 -9.02 2.30 -0.69
N PRO A 412 -10.18 1.63 -0.55
CA PRO A 412 -10.91 1.09 -1.67
C PRO A 412 -11.53 2.22 -2.52
N PRO A 413 -11.77 2.01 -3.83
CA PRO A 413 -11.44 0.81 -4.59
C PRO A 413 -9.94 0.70 -4.91
N LEU A 414 -9.43 -0.53 -4.96
CA LEU A 414 -8.09 -0.86 -5.46
C LEU A 414 -8.14 -1.28 -6.92
N ASN A 415 -7.01 -1.07 -7.59
CA ASN A 415 -6.65 -1.70 -8.86
C ASN A 415 -5.35 -2.51 -8.65
N THR A 416 -4.88 -3.22 -9.67
CA THR A 416 -3.70 -4.09 -9.57
C THR A 416 -2.43 -3.33 -9.18
N THR A 417 -2.20 -2.15 -9.75
CA THR A 417 -1.08 -1.27 -9.36
C THR A 417 -1.14 -0.94 -7.87
N LEU A 418 -2.29 -0.49 -7.37
CA LEU A 418 -2.43 -0.08 -5.97
C LEU A 418 -2.31 -1.27 -5.02
N ALA A 419 -2.85 -2.42 -5.39
CA ALA A 419 -2.68 -3.66 -4.66
C ALA A 419 -1.19 -4.02 -4.57
N ARG A 420 -0.45 -3.97 -5.68
CA ARG A 420 1.01 -4.17 -5.69
C ARG A 420 1.74 -3.20 -4.78
N ARG A 421 1.45 -1.90 -4.89
CA ARG A 421 2.08 -0.86 -4.06
C ARG A 421 1.77 -1.01 -2.58
N MET A 422 0.58 -1.48 -2.24
CA MET A 422 0.19 -1.81 -0.87
C MET A 422 1.08 -2.96 -0.35
N MET A 423 1.23 -4.04 -1.12
CA MET A 423 2.11 -5.14 -0.73
C MET A 423 3.58 -4.72 -0.62
N GLU A 424 4.11 -3.94 -1.58
CA GLU A 424 5.51 -3.45 -1.61
C GLU A 424 5.99 -2.77 -0.33
N ARG A 425 5.05 -2.23 0.46
CA ARG A 425 5.32 -1.52 1.72
C ARG A 425 5.49 -2.43 2.92
N THR A 426 5.25 -3.72 2.76
CA THR A 426 5.42 -4.74 3.80
C THR A 426 6.76 -5.44 3.66
N LYS A 427 7.30 -5.91 4.78
CA LYS A 427 8.50 -6.76 4.83
C LYS A 427 8.20 -8.12 4.21
N ILE A 428 7.00 -8.67 4.43
CA ILE A 428 6.59 -9.98 3.87
C ILE A 428 6.64 -10.00 2.35
N TYR A 429 6.41 -8.86 1.68
CA TYR A 429 6.54 -8.78 0.22
C TYR A 429 7.91 -9.20 -0.32
N LYS A 430 8.99 -8.97 0.44
CA LYS A 430 10.31 -9.51 0.07
C LYS A 430 10.34 -11.04 0.10
N ALA A 431 9.65 -11.64 1.06
CA ALA A 431 9.52 -13.10 1.17
C ALA A 431 8.62 -13.69 0.07
N LEU A 432 7.55 -12.98 -0.29
CA LEU A 432 6.63 -13.36 -1.37
C LEU A 432 7.33 -13.44 -2.74
N LYS A 433 8.40 -12.66 -2.97
CA LYS A 433 9.25 -12.77 -4.17
C LYS A 433 10.14 -14.01 -4.22
N GLY A 434 10.09 -14.86 -3.21
CA GLY A 434 10.95 -16.03 -3.07
C GLY A 434 12.19 -15.72 -2.23
N VAL A 435 12.58 -16.70 -1.42
CA VAL A 435 13.79 -16.71 -0.60
C VAL A 435 14.48 -18.05 -0.77
N ARG A 436 15.70 -18.20 -0.23
CA ARG A 436 16.44 -19.46 -0.33
C ARG A 436 15.57 -20.63 0.18
N GLY A 437 15.28 -21.58 -0.70
CA GLY A 437 14.48 -22.77 -0.41
C GLY A 437 12.96 -22.63 -0.63
N ARG A 438 12.45 -21.46 -1.06
CA ARG A 438 11.03 -21.24 -1.39
C ARG A 438 10.86 -20.52 -2.72
N LYS A 439 9.94 -21.01 -3.55
CA LYS A 439 9.58 -20.37 -4.82
C LYS A 439 8.81 -19.06 -4.56
N PRO A 440 8.86 -18.10 -5.49
CA PRO A 440 7.97 -16.94 -5.44
C PRO A 440 6.51 -17.37 -5.46
N VAL A 441 5.65 -16.60 -4.80
CA VAL A 441 4.19 -16.79 -4.90
C VAL A 441 3.66 -16.29 -6.24
N ASP A 442 2.45 -16.68 -6.61
CA ASP A 442 1.76 -16.05 -7.74
C ASP A 442 1.32 -14.63 -7.38
N MET A 443 2.21 -13.67 -7.67
CA MET A 443 2.02 -12.25 -7.38
C MET A 443 0.82 -11.67 -8.13
N VAL A 444 0.57 -12.13 -9.36
CA VAL A 444 -0.53 -11.61 -10.19
C VAL A 444 -1.87 -12.07 -9.63
N ALA A 445 -1.98 -13.35 -9.26
CA ALA A 445 -3.18 -13.87 -8.62
C ALA A 445 -3.46 -13.18 -7.27
N LEU A 446 -2.43 -12.88 -6.48
CA LEU A 446 -2.57 -12.16 -5.23
C LEU A 446 -3.04 -10.70 -5.45
N GLU A 447 -2.48 -9.99 -6.43
CA GLU A 447 -2.94 -8.65 -6.82
C GLU A 447 -4.42 -8.64 -7.21
N GLN A 448 -4.86 -9.63 -8.00
CA GLN A 448 -6.26 -9.78 -8.38
C GLN A 448 -7.16 -10.10 -7.19
N LEU A 449 -6.70 -10.92 -6.25
CA LEU A 449 -7.43 -11.21 -5.01
C LEU A 449 -7.65 -9.94 -4.19
N LEU A 450 -6.62 -9.09 -4.03
CA LEU A 450 -6.74 -7.81 -3.33
C LEU A 450 -7.74 -6.87 -4.02
N VAL A 451 -7.80 -6.86 -5.35
CA VAL A 451 -8.80 -6.09 -6.10
C VAL A 451 -10.21 -6.64 -5.87
N ARG A 452 -10.41 -7.97 -5.90
CA ARG A 452 -11.70 -8.62 -5.60
C ARG A 452 -12.16 -8.34 -4.16
N PHE A 453 -11.23 -8.40 -3.21
CA PHE A 453 -11.50 -8.06 -1.82
C PHE A 453 -11.88 -6.58 -1.66
N SER A 454 -11.17 -5.68 -2.36
CA SER A 454 -11.55 -4.27 -2.40
C SER A 454 -12.93 -4.05 -3.00
N GLN A 455 -13.31 -4.82 -4.03
CA GLN A 455 -14.64 -4.75 -4.63
C GLN A 455 -15.71 -5.22 -3.64
N LEU A 456 -15.49 -6.35 -2.97
CA LEU A 456 -16.37 -6.86 -1.91
C LEU A 456 -16.70 -5.77 -0.89
N VAL A 457 -15.68 -5.08 -0.40
CA VAL A 457 -15.84 -3.98 0.57
C VAL A 457 -16.61 -2.79 -0.01
N CYS A 458 -16.42 -2.46 -1.31
CA CYS A 458 -17.17 -1.39 -1.95
C CYS A 458 -18.65 -1.72 -2.15
N ASP A 459 -18.94 -2.97 -2.52
CA ASP A 459 -20.27 -3.44 -2.88
C ASP A 459 -21.11 -3.73 -1.61
N GLN A 460 -20.51 -4.38 -0.61
CA GLN A 460 -21.19 -4.82 0.61
C GLN A 460 -21.03 -3.81 1.76
N ARG A 461 -21.68 -2.66 1.62
CA ARG A 461 -21.59 -1.53 2.57
C ARG A 461 -22.11 -1.80 3.98
N LEU A 462 -22.81 -2.92 4.17
CA LEU A 462 -23.30 -3.36 5.47
C LEU A 462 -22.21 -4.03 6.32
N ILE A 463 -21.06 -4.34 5.72
CA ILE A 463 -19.90 -4.88 6.43
C ILE A 463 -19.20 -3.72 7.17
N LYS A 464 -19.08 -3.87 8.48
CA LYS A 464 -18.33 -2.96 9.36
C LYS A 464 -16.84 -3.33 9.37
N GLU A 465 -16.57 -4.63 9.47
CA GLU A 465 -15.24 -5.21 9.58
C GLU A 465 -15.22 -6.56 8.86
N ILE A 466 -14.14 -6.84 8.13
CA ILE A 466 -13.88 -8.17 7.56
C ILE A 466 -12.42 -8.51 7.78
N ASP A 467 -12.14 -9.74 8.21
CA ASP A 467 -10.79 -10.23 8.45
C ASP A 467 -10.61 -11.62 7.84
N ILE A 468 -9.57 -11.77 7.03
CA ILE A 468 -9.09 -13.04 6.49
C ILE A 468 -7.74 -13.30 7.15
N ASN A 469 -7.76 -14.12 8.19
CA ASN A 469 -6.56 -14.45 8.94
C ASN A 469 -6.60 -15.89 9.48
N PRO A 470 -5.83 -16.84 8.93
CA PRO A 470 -4.84 -16.63 7.87
C PRO A 470 -5.41 -16.78 6.44
N LEU A 471 -4.92 -15.93 5.54
CA LEU A 471 -4.89 -16.19 4.10
C LEU A 471 -3.56 -16.89 3.78
N LEU A 472 -3.60 -18.16 3.38
CA LEU A 472 -2.40 -18.89 2.98
C LEU A 472 -2.05 -18.54 1.53
N VAL A 473 -0.79 -18.19 1.29
CA VAL A 473 -0.26 -17.87 -0.03
C VAL A 473 1.01 -18.68 -0.30
N SER A 474 1.02 -19.48 -1.36
CA SER A 474 2.15 -20.26 -1.85
C SER A 474 2.37 -20.03 -3.36
N SER A 475 3.31 -20.77 -3.97
CA SER A 475 3.56 -20.73 -5.41
C SER A 475 2.42 -21.31 -6.26
N ASP A 476 1.57 -22.13 -5.66
CA ASP A 476 0.55 -22.94 -6.32
C ASP A 476 -0.87 -22.70 -5.78
N LYS A 477 -0.99 -22.11 -4.58
CA LYS A 477 -2.27 -21.97 -3.90
C LYS A 477 -2.39 -20.63 -3.17
N ILE A 478 -3.55 -20.01 -3.32
CA ILE A 478 -3.99 -18.91 -2.47
C ILE A 478 -5.34 -19.32 -1.88
N VAL A 479 -5.47 -19.37 -0.56
CA VAL A 479 -6.70 -19.87 0.08
C VAL A 479 -6.94 -19.24 1.45
N ALA A 480 -8.15 -18.75 1.68
CA ALA A 480 -8.62 -18.26 2.96
C ALA A 480 -8.94 -19.46 3.88
N LEU A 481 -8.18 -19.59 4.97
CA LEU A 481 -8.34 -20.68 5.93
C LEU A 481 -9.34 -20.33 7.04
N ASP A 482 -9.43 -19.05 7.38
CA ASP A 482 -10.43 -18.49 8.27
C ASP A 482 -10.94 -17.15 7.72
N ALA A 483 -12.16 -16.80 8.12
CA ALA A 483 -12.78 -15.54 7.74
C ALA A 483 -13.77 -15.10 8.83
N ARG A 484 -13.75 -13.81 9.14
CA ARG A 484 -14.67 -13.18 10.08
C ARG A 484 -15.27 -11.93 9.45
N VAL A 485 -16.59 -11.83 9.46
CA VAL A 485 -17.32 -10.66 8.94
C VAL A 485 -18.25 -10.13 10.04
N VAL A 486 -18.02 -8.87 10.43
CA VAL A 486 -18.87 -8.12 11.35
C VAL A 486 -19.68 -7.12 10.52
N LEU A 487 -20.98 -7.09 10.76
CA LEU A 487 -21.92 -6.21 10.12
C LEU A 487 -22.12 -4.94 10.95
N LEU A 488 -22.65 -3.90 10.32
CA LEU A 488 -23.12 -2.73 11.03
C LEU A 488 -24.33 -3.11 11.91
N ASP A 489 -24.38 -2.53 13.11
CA ASP A 489 -25.46 -2.79 14.06
C ASP A 489 -26.82 -2.52 13.40
N PRO A 490 -27.70 -3.54 13.27
CA PRO A 490 -29.02 -3.37 12.67
C PRO A 490 -29.88 -2.30 13.36
N LYS A 491 -29.61 -2.01 14.63
CA LYS A 491 -30.34 -1.04 15.46
C LYS A 491 -29.85 0.40 15.27
N ASN A 492 -28.78 0.62 14.51
CA ASN A 492 -28.22 1.95 14.23
C ASN A 492 -28.25 2.28 12.72
N PRO A 493 -29.39 2.75 12.17
CA PRO A 493 -29.52 3.07 10.75
C PRO A 493 -28.54 4.14 10.25
N LYS A 494 -28.05 5.03 11.12
CA LYS A 494 -27.03 6.02 10.75
C LYS A 494 -25.69 5.37 10.39
N ALA A 495 -25.40 4.18 10.92
CA ALA A 495 -24.19 3.44 10.63
C ALA A 495 -24.13 2.96 9.17
N GLU A 496 -25.27 2.69 8.53
CA GLU A 496 -25.39 2.25 7.13
C GLU A 496 -24.92 3.29 6.11
N SER A 497 -24.68 4.52 6.55
CA SER A 497 -24.38 5.66 5.68
C SER A 497 -22.89 5.99 5.56
N SER A 498 -21.96 5.23 6.14
CA SER A 498 -20.52 5.55 6.08
C SER A 498 -20.05 5.61 4.62
N PRO A 499 -19.78 6.82 4.09
CA PRO A 499 -19.49 6.96 2.67
C PRO A 499 -18.07 6.49 2.39
N LEU A 500 -17.88 5.81 1.27
CA LEU A 500 -16.53 5.56 0.75
C LEU A 500 -15.83 6.91 0.52
N ALA A 501 -14.62 7.08 1.05
CA ALA A 501 -13.80 8.27 0.78
C ALA A 501 -13.56 8.50 -0.72
N ILE A 502 -13.54 7.41 -1.49
CA ILE A 502 -13.39 7.40 -2.94
C ILE A 502 -14.59 6.69 -3.55
N ARG A 503 -15.26 7.35 -4.49
CA ARG A 503 -16.40 6.75 -5.17
C ARG A 503 -15.93 5.64 -6.11
N PRO A 504 -16.56 4.46 -6.08
CA PRO A 504 -16.25 3.38 -7.00
C PRO A 504 -16.70 3.74 -8.41
N TYR A 505 -16.27 2.96 -9.39
CA TYR A 505 -16.72 3.07 -10.76
C TYR A 505 -18.26 2.94 -10.81
N PRO A 506 -18.97 3.87 -11.47
CA PRO A 506 -20.43 3.91 -11.41
C PRO A 506 -21.05 2.88 -12.36
N SER A 507 -20.98 1.61 -11.96
CA SER A 507 -21.46 0.45 -12.70
C SER A 507 -22.96 0.51 -13.01
N GLN A 508 -23.75 1.25 -12.23
CA GLN A 508 -25.18 1.45 -12.47
C GLN A 508 -25.51 2.13 -13.80
N PHE A 509 -24.55 2.78 -14.45
CA PHE A 509 -24.73 3.37 -15.78
C PHE A 509 -24.32 2.44 -16.93
N VAL A 510 -23.89 1.21 -16.62
CA VAL A 510 -23.60 0.18 -17.62
C VAL A 510 -24.92 -0.41 -18.13
N ARG A 511 -25.14 -0.39 -19.44
CA ARG A 511 -26.33 -0.98 -20.07
C ARG A 511 -26.01 -1.58 -21.43
N LYS A 512 -26.61 -2.73 -21.73
CA LYS A 512 -26.61 -3.31 -23.07
C LYS A 512 -27.72 -2.66 -23.88
N VAL A 513 -27.39 -2.17 -25.07
CA VAL A 513 -28.32 -1.49 -25.98
C VAL A 513 -28.22 -2.12 -27.35
N GLU A 514 -29.35 -2.30 -28.00
CA GLU A 514 -29.40 -2.70 -29.41
C GLU A 514 -29.52 -1.44 -30.27
N LEU A 515 -28.57 -1.25 -31.18
CA LEU A 515 -28.55 -0.14 -32.12
C LEU A 515 -29.65 -0.33 -33.19
N LYS A 516 -30.00 0.75 -33.90
CA LYS A 516 -30.95 0.68 -35.03
C LYS A 516 -30.51 -0.28 -36.15
N THR A 517 -29.22 -0.62 -36.20
CA THR A 517 -28.61 -1.58 -37.12
C THR A 517 -28.80 -3.04 -36.69
N GLY A 518 -29.38 -3.30 -35.50
CA GLY A 518 -29.48 -4.64 -34.89
C GLY A 518 -28.22 -5.06 -34.11
N GLU A 519 -27.18 -4.22 -34.08
CA GLU A 519 -25.94 -4.50 -33.35
C GLU A 519 -26.13 -4.30 -31.84
N LYS A 520 -25.67 -5.26 -31.03
CA LYS A 520 -25.71 -5.18 -29.56
C LYS A 520 -24.41 -4.56 -29.05
N VAL A 521 -24.53 -3.43 -28.37
CA VAL A 521 -23.40 -2.69 -27.79
C VAL A 521 -23.58 -2.52 -26.28
N THR A 522 -22.47 -2.38 -25.56
CA THR A 522 -22.49 -2.01 -24.14
C THR A 522 -22.14 -0.53 -24.00
N ILE A 523 -23.07 0.25 -23.49
CA ILE A 523 -22.82 1.65 -23.10
C ILE A 523 -22.40 1.64 -21.64
N ARG A 524 -21.23 2.23 -21.35
CA ARG A 524 -20.72 2.36 -19.98
C ARG A 524 -19.90 3.64 -19.80
N PRO A 525 -19.75 4.14 -18.55
CA PRO A 525 -18.78 5.18 -18.24
C PRO A 525 -17.34 4.83 -18.67
N ILE A 526 -16.52 5.84 -18.88
CA ILE A 526 -15.10 5.64 -19.22
C ILE A 526 -14.35 5.13 -17.99
N ARG A 527 -13.51 4.11 -18.19
CA ARG A 527 -12.56 3.61 -17.21
C ARG A 527 -11.17 4.17 -17.51
N PRO A 528 -10.28 4.26 -16.50
CA PRO A 528 -8.88 4.58 -16.74
C PRO A 528 -8.23 3.70 -17.82
N GLU A 529 -8.51 2.39 -17.81
CA GLU A 529 -7.99 1.44 -18.81
C GLU A 529 -8.46 1.69 -20.26
N ASP A 530 -9.44 2.55 -20.50
CA ASP A 530 -9.86 2.92 -21.86
C ASP A 530 -8.90 3.92 -22.53
N GLU A 531 -7.88 4.42 -21.82
CA GLU A 531 -6.91 5.39 -22.36
C GLU A 531 -6.39 5.03 -23.76
N PRO A 532 -5.94 3.79 -24.06
CA PRO A 532 -5.46 3.44 -25.40
C PRO A 532 -6.56 3.54 -26.47
N LEU A 533 -7.79 3.15 -26.12
CA LEU A 533 -8.95 3.21 -27.03
C LEU A 533 -9.36 4.66 -27.30
N VAL A 534 -9.31 5.52 -26.28
CA VAL A 534 -9.58 6.96 -26.43
C VAL A 534 -8.54 7.61 -27.32
N LYS A 535 -7.25 7.25 -27.16
CA LYS A 535 -6.17 7.75 -28.01
C LYS A 535 -6.37 7.31 -29.46
N GLN A 536 -6.61 6.02 -29.70
CA GLN A 536 -6.89 5.49 -31.04
C GLN A 536 -8.11 6.15 -31.67
N PHE A 537 -9.18 6.35 -30.90
CA PHE A 537 -10.36 7.07 -31.36
C PHE A 537 -10.01 8.48 -31.82
N HIS A 538 -9.19 9.21 -31.06
CA HIS A 538 -8.76 10.57 -31.43
C HIS A 538 -7.89 10.61 -32.68
N GLU A 539 -6.99 9.65 -32.88
CA GLU A 539 -6.13 9.58 -34.07
C GLU A 539 -6.94 9.44 -35.38
N THR A 540 -8.18 8.96 -35.30
CA THR A 540 -9.07 8.82 -36.46
C THR A 540 -9.97 10.03 -36.74
N LEU A 541 -9.98 11.04 -35.86
CA LEU A 541 -10.83 12.22 -36.01
C LEU A 541 -10.22 13.23 -37.00
N SER A 542 -11.05 13.80 -37.87
CA SER A 542 -10.63 14.95 -38.69
C SER A 542 -10.36 16.19 -37.82
N GLU A 543 -9.52 17.11 -38.28
CA GLU A 543 -9.28 18.41 -37.60
C GLU A 543 -10.60 19.15 -37.35
N GLN A 544 -11.53 19.11 -38.30
CA GLN A 544 -12.85 19.73 -38.17
C GLN A 544 -13.70 19.06 -37.07
N SER A 545 -13.60 17.74 -36.91
CA SER A 545 -14.28 17.00 -35.84
C SER A 545 -13.71 17.35 -34.47
N VAL A 546 -12.37 17.48 -34.35
CA VAL A 546 -11.71 17.90 -33.11
C VAL A 546 -12.13 19.33 -32.73
N LEU A 547 -12.10 20.25 -33.69
CA LEU A 547 -12.51 21.65 -33.50
C LEU A 547 -13.95 21.74 -32.98
N ARG A 548 -14.91 21.07 -33.63
CA ARG A 548 -16.32 21.11 -33.23
C ARG A 548 -16.59 20.45 -31.87
N ARG A 549 -15.76 19.49 -31.46
CA ARG A 549 -15.97 18.74 -30.21
C ARG A 549 -15.43 19.44 -28.97
N TYR A 550 -14.31 20.16 -29.09
CA TYR A 550 -13.60 20.73 -27.95
C TYR A 550 -13.56 22.26 -27.94
N LEU A 551 -13.83 22.91 -29.08
CA LEU A 551 -13.62 24.35 -29.26
C LEU A 551 -14.88 25.09 -29.75
N GLN A 552 -16.03 24.42 -29.87
CA GLN A 552 -17.33 25.08 -30.00
C GLN A 552 -18.12 24.95 -28.68
N PRO A 553 -18.79 26.03 -28.23
CA PRO A 553 -19.54 26.07 -26.98
C PRO A 553 -20.77 25.15 -26.96
#